data_AF-A0A1T5AAS6-F1
#
_entry.id   AF-A0A1T5AAS6-F1
#
_cell.length_a   1.000
_cell.length_b   1.000
_cell.length_c   1.000
_cell.angle_alpha   90.00
_cell.angle_beta   90.00
_cell.angle_gamma   90.00
#
_symmetry.space_group_name_H-M   'P 1'
#
loop_
_entity.id
_entity.type
_entity.pdbx_description
1 polymer ?
#
loop_
_entity_poly.entity_id
_entity_poly.type
_entity_poly.pdbx_seq_one_letter_code
_entity_poly.pdbx_strand_id
1 'polypeptide(L)'
;MILLRATLLSMTASLCLSACGGADTASGDAPGAAMTGTSGETGAAQGSIPTLAEGPDVCFRAIAKHLGADAKVSEISSFFSVGKEIDPSDGKPAGEMTSCSVQYQSPDDPRKLLNTRLDLNSGQFSPPSPVEITVMGGNAAEFRLDDYLIPLSQVDAAALSSVMTAQKGRLSSVYGNYAWSGVRLSAPGPFNNRHTLRLDLTGRLAANDIKENGYASVSTDGKTITADHLMP
;
A
#
# COMPACT_ATOMS: atom_id res chain seq x y z
N MET A 1 -46.73 34.00 30.29
CA MET A 1 -46.31 34.78 31.47
C MET A 1 -44.79 34.71 31.55
N ILE A 2 -44.14 35.89 31.52
CA ILE A 2 -42.76 36.23 31.97
C ILE A 2 -41.63 35.40 31.29
N LEU A 3 -40.87 35.83 30.27
CA LEU A 3 -40.23 37.11 29.91
C LEU A 3 -39.05 37.50 30.81
N LEU A 4 -37.81 37.31 30.32
CA LEU A 4 -36.73 38.32 30.46
C LEU A 4 -35.63 38.14 29.39
N ARG A 5 -35.36 39.23 28.69
CA ARG A 5 -34.26 39.53 27.75
C ARG A 5 -33.07 40.14 28.52
N ALA A 6 -31.86 40.09 27.96
CA ALA A 6 -31.02 41.25 27.57
C ALA A 6 -29.54 40.82 27.36
N THR A 7 -28.90 40.84 26.17
CA THR A 7 -28.36 41.91 25.28
C THR A 7 -26.95 42.48 25.59
N LEU A 8 -26.13 42.52 24.51
CA LEU A 8 -25.08 43.50 24.09
C LEU A 8 -23.71 43.40 24.82
N LEU A 9 -22.52 43.68 24.23
CA LEU A 9 -22.15 44.58 23.12
C LEU A 9 -20.73 44.22 22.57
N SER A 10 -20.51 44.50 21.29
CA SER A 10 -19.25 44.41 20.52
C SER A 10 -18.17 45.44 20.90
N MET A 11 -16.90 45.16 20.57
CA MET A 11 -15.93 46.21 20.20
C MET A 11 -15.07 45.81 18.99
N THR A 12 -15.02 46.75 18.05
CA THR A 12 -14.29 46.80 16.79
C THR A 12 -13.04 47.68 16.87
N ALA A 13 -12.25 47.63 15.80
CA ALA A 13 -11.24 48.57 15.30
C ALA A 13 -9.79 48.29 15.74
N SER A 14 -8.74 48.51 14.96
CA SER A 14 -8.42 48.68 13.52
C SER A 14 -7.05 49.38 13.51
N LEU A 15 -6.40 49.40 12.33
CA LEU A 15 -5.26 50.23 11.90
C LEU A 15 -3.88 49.58 12.07
N CYS A 16 -2.90 49.75 11.18
CA CYS A 16 -2.74 50.03 9.74
C CYS A 16 -1.24 50.41 9.55
N LEU A 17 -0.81 50.47 8.29
CA LEU A 17 0.41 51.13 7.74
C LEU A 17 1.74 50.36 7.89
N SER A 18 2.68 50.34 6.93
CA SER A 18 2.82 50.76 5.53
C SER A 18 4.28 50.46 5.13
N ALA A 19 4.56 50.07 3.89
CA ALA A 19 5.64 50.68 3.06
C ALA A 19 5.70 50.04 1.66
N CYS A 20 5.34 50.84 0.66
CA CYS A 20 5.76 50.73 -0.73
C CYS A 20 7.21 51.20 -0.90
N GLY A 21 7.91 50.72 -1.92
CA GLY A 21 9.08 51.39 -2.50
C GLY A 21 9.74 50.53 -3.57
N GLY A 22 9.59 50.89 -4.84
CA GLY A 22 10.14 50.18 -5.99
C GLY A 22 11.34 50.87 -6.67
N ALA A 23 11.97 50.07 -7.55
CA ALA A 23 12.72 50.36 -8.77
C ALA A 23 14.10 51.08 -8.76
N ASP A 24 15.10 50.29 -9.20
CA ASP A 24 16.07 50.49 -10.29
C ASP A 24 17.39 51.31 -10.21
N THR A 25 18.45 50.57 -10.59
CA THR A 25 19.70 50.92 -11.32
C THR A 25 20.97 51.47 -10.62
N ALA A 26 21.90 50.53 -10.42
CA ALA A 26 23.26 50.43 -11.01
C ALA A 26 24.51 51.19 -10.48
N SER A 27 25.58 50.38 -10.36
CA SER A 27 27.02 50.61 -10.58
C SER A 27 27.92 51.06 -9.41
N GLY A 28 28.86 50.18 -9.03
CA GLY A 28 30.05 50.49 -8.23
C GLY A 28 30.84 49.23 -7.84
N ASP A 29 32.15 49.24 -8.11
CA ASP A 29 33.13 48.14 -8.12
C ASP A 29 33.25 47.18 -6.90
N ALA A 30 33.78 46.00 -7.22
CA ALA A 30 34.23 44.84 -6.41
C ALA A 30 35.30 45.21 -5.32
N PRO A 31 35.74 44.33 -4.37
CA PRO A 31 35.80 42.86 -4.47
C PRO A 31 35.54 42.02 -3.19
N GLY A 32 35.34 40.71 -3.41
CA GLY A 32 35.82 39.65 -2.50
C GLY A 32 34.85 39.19 -1.41
N ALA A 33 34.06 38.15 -1.71
CA ALA A 33 33.69 37.16 -0.73
C ALA A 33 33.35 35.85 -1.44
N ALA A 34 34.17 34.82 -1.18
CA ALA A 34 33.89 33.45 -1.56
C ALA A 34 32.59 33.00 -0.88
N MET A 35 31.55 32.75 -1.67
CA MET A 35 30.37 32.03 -1.21
C MET A 35 30.45 30.63 -1.79
N THR A 36 31.10 29.74 -1.05
CA THR A 36 30.89 28.29 -1.13
C THR A 36 29.42 28.02 -0.83
N GLY A 37 28.58 28.08 -1.87
CA GLY A 37 27.23 27.55 -1.86
C GLY A 37 27.32 26.03 -1.78
N THR A 38 27.49 25.51 -0.57
CA THR A 38 27.10 24.12 -0.28
C THR A 38 25.59 24.10 -0.33
N SER A 39 25.05 23.77 -1.51
CA SER A 39 23.71 23.23 -1.63
C SER A 39 23.68 21.99 -0.75
N GLY A 40 23.21 22.15 0.49
CA GLY A 40 22.85 21.06 1.36
C GLY A 40 21.62 20.39 0.76
N GLU A 41 21.84 19.64 -0.31
CA GLU A 41 20.92 18.62 -0.77
C GLU A 41 20.84 17.63 0.39
N THR A 42 19.81 17.84 1.22
CA THR A 42 19.48 16.91 2.29
C THR A 42 18.93 15.69 1.57
N GLY A 43 19.84 14.83 1.10
CA GLY A 43 19.50 13.53 0.56
C GLY A 43 18.69 12.83 1.65
N ALA A 44 17.37 12.78 1.46
CA ALA A 44 16.54 11.89 2.25
C ALA A 44 17.20 10.53 2.16
N ALA A 45 17.59 9.97 3.30
CA ALA A 45 18.21 8.66 3.35
C ALA A 45 17.31 7.71 2.56
N GLN A 46 17.82 7.18 1.44
CA GLN A 46 17.11 6.16 0.67
C GLN A 46 16.85 5.00 1.62
N GLY A 47 15.59 4.81 1.98
CA GLY A 47 15.19 3.67 2.78
C GLY A 47 15.51 2.39 2.01
N SER A 48 15.94 1.35 2.71
CA SER A 48 16.07 0.03 2.11
C SER A 48 14.72 -0.44 1.58
N ILE A 49 14.70 -1.05 0.39
CA ILE A 49 13.49 -1.63 -0.18
C ILE A 49 13.01 -2.74 0.77
N PRO A 50 11.72 -2.75 1.19
CA PRO A 50 11.19 -3.79 2.06
C PRO A 50 11.35 -5.19 1.47
N THR A 51 11.49 -6.19 2.34
CA THR A 51 11.67 -7.59 1.91
C THR A 51 10.72 -8.53 2.61
N LEU A 52 10.44 -9.67 1.99
CA LEU A 52 9.60 -10.71 2.59
C LEU A 52 10.20 -11.27 3.89
N ALA A 53 11.52 -11.19 4.07
CA ALA A 53 12.20 -11.61 5.30
C ALA A 53 11.81 -10.75 6.52
N GLU A 54 11.35 -9.51 6.30
CA GLU A 54 10.82 -8.63 7.35
C GLU A 54 9.40 -9.03 7.78
N GLY A 55 8.78 -9.97 7.07
CA GLY A 55 7.46 -10.52 7.32
C GLY A 55 6.53 -10.39 6.11
N PRO A 56 5.59 -11.33 5.93
CA PRO A 56 4.58 -11.27 4.86
C PRO A 56 3.66 -10.04 4.95
N ASP A 57 3.56 -9.43 6.13
CA ASP A 57 2.75 -8.25 6.42
C ASP A 57 3.48 -6.93 6.21
N VAL A 58 4.73 -6.91 5.72
CA VAL A 58 5.52 -5.68 5.66
C VAL A 58 4.84 -4.55 4.86
N CYS A 59 4.17 -4.85 3.75
CA CYS A 59 3.34 -3.88 3.02
C CYS A 59 2.11 -3.45 3.82
N PHE A 60 1.44 -4.38 4.52
CA PHE A 60 0.25 -4.10 5.34
C PHE A 60 0.60 -3.14 6.49
N ARG A 61 1.75 -3.33 7.15
CA ARG A 61 2.24 -2.41 8.19
C ARG A 61 2.54 -1.02 7.63
N ALA A 62 3.15 -0.94 6.44
CA ALA A 62 3.39 0.34 5.78
C ALA A 62 2.09 1.09 5.46
N ILE A 63 1.08 0.37 4.96
CA ILE A 63 -0.25 0.91 4.68
C ILE A 63 -0.94 1.36 5.97
N ALA A 64 -0.91 0.55 7.04
CA ALA A 64 -1.51 0.90 8.32
C ALA A 64 -0.88 2.16 8.92
N LYS A 65 0.44 2.35 8.76
CA LYS A 65 1.14 3.57 9.18
C LYS A 65 0.70 4.79 8.35
N HIS A 66 0.41 4.61 7.06
CA HIS A 66 0.03 5.68 6.15
C HIS A 66 -1.45 6.10 6.30
N LEU A 67 -2.37 5.13 6.35
CA LEU A 67 -3.82 5.36 6.32
C LEU A 67 -4.50 5.24 7.69
N GLY A 68 -3.81 4.66 8.69
CA GLY A 68 -4.39 4.28 9.97
C GLY A 68 -4.87 2.82 9.99
N ALA A 69 -4.85 2.20 11.17
CA ALA A 69 -5.18 0.79 11.34
C ALA A 69 -6.65 0.46 11.05
N ASP A 70 -7.57 1.42 11.22
CA ASP A 70 -9.00 1.19 10.97
C ASP A 70 -9.46 1.68 9.58
N ALA A 71 -8.51 2.02 8.70
CA ALA A 71 -8.84 2.34 7.31
C ALA A 71 -9.58 1.17 6.66
N LYS A 72 -10.73 1.45 6.06
CA LYS A 72 -11.52 0.48 5.31
C LYS A 72 -10.87 0.24 3.95
N VAL A 73 -10.35 -0.96 3.73
CA VAL A 73 -9.65 -1.37 2.52
C VAL A 73 -10.45 -2.42 1.75
N SER A 74 -10.35 -2.41 0.42
CA SER A 74 -10.94 -3.45 -0.44
C SER A 74 -9.88 -4.45 -0.91
N GLU A 75 -8.73 -3.95 -1.32
CA GLU A 75 -7.63 -4.77 -1.84
C GLU A 75 -6.28 -4.22 -1.37
N ILE A 76 -5.38 -5.13 -1.04
CA ILE A 76 -3.95 -4.84 -0.84
C ILE A 76 -3.19 -5.80 -1.75
N SER A 77 -2.22 -5.29 -2.49
CA SER A 77 -1.36 -6.11 -3.33
C SER A 77 0.10 -5.84 -2.98
N SER A 78 0.79 -6.90 -2.52
CA SER A 78 2.23 -6.90 -2.31
C SER A 78 2.85 -8.03 -3.13
N PHE A 79 3.87 -7.70 -3.92
CA PHE A 79 4.61 -8.66 -4.74
C PHE A 79 6.09 -8.57 -4.42
N PHE A 80 6.76 -9.72 -4.55
CA PHE A 80 8.17 -9.90 -4.22
C PHE A 80 8.87 -10.59 -5.39
N SER A 81 10.13 -10.24 -5.60
CA SER A 81 11.00 -10.87 -6.57
C SER A 81 11.20 -12.34 -6.20
N VAL A 82 11.22 -13.20 -7.22
CA VAL A 82 11.43 -14.65 -7.05
C VAL A 82 12.90 -15.02 -7.26
N GLY A 83 13.70 -14.10 -7.77
CA GLY A 83 15.12 -14.30 -8.05
C GLY A 83 15.38 -15.01 -9.37
N LYS A 84 16.64 -14.90 -9.83
CA LYS A 84 17.10 -15.41 -11.14
C LYS A 84 17.07 -16.92 -11.26
N GLU A 85 17.17 -17.59 -10.12
CA GLU A 85 17.13 -19.04 -9.99
C GLU A 85 15.76 -19.61 -10.42
N ILE A 86 14.70 -18.82 -10.25
CA ILE A 86 13.33 -19.18 -10.64
C ILE A 86 12.95 -18.49 -11.95
N ASP A 87 13.20 -17.19 -12.06
CA ASP A 87 12.93 -16.42 -13.27
C ASP A 87 14.20 -15.71 -13.76
N PRO A 88 14.87 -16.21 -14.82
CA PRO A 88 16.10 -15.59 -15.34
C PRO A 88 15.95 -14.13 -15.78
N SER A 89 14.72 -13.67 -16.03
CA SER A 89 14.43 -12.28 -16.37
C SER A 89 14.31 -11.36 -15.14
N ASP A 90 14.24 -11.93 -13.93
CA ASP A 90 14.15 -11.17 -12.70
C ASP A 90 15.51 -10.51 -12.38
N GLY A 91 15.54 -9.19 -12.39
CA GLY A 91 16.74 -8.41 -12.11
C GLY A 91 17.01 -8.20 -10.63
N LYS A 92 16.06 -8.53 -9.75
CA LYS A 92 16.07 -8.16 -8.33
C LYS A 92 16.50 -9.33 -7.44
N PRO A 93 16.99 -9.06 -6.22
CA PRO A 93 17.22 -10.10 -5.22
C PRO A 93 15.92 -10.80 -4.84
N ALA A 94 15.98 -12.13 -4.67
CA ALA A 94 14.84 -12.91 -4.21
C ALA A 94 14.29 -12.37 -2.88
N GLY A 95 12.97 -12.22 -2.80
CA GLY A 95 12.27 -11.67 -1.63
C GLY A 95 12.28 -10.15 -1.53
N GLU A 96 12.95 -9.41 -2.43
CA GLU A 96 12.83 -7.95 -2.49
C GLU A 96 11.44 -7.56 -3.01
N MET A 97 10.79 -6.60 -2.34
CA MET A 97 9.49 -6.12 -2.78
C MET A 97 9.58 -5.45 -4.16
N THR A 98 8.60 -5.72 -5.02
CA THR A 98 8.47 -5.13 -6.36
C THR A 98 7.27 -4.20 -6.48
N SER A 99 6.28 -4.38 -5.60
CA SER A 99 5.14 -3.48 -5.47
C SER A 99 4.47 -3.60 -4.11
N CYS A 100 3.89 -2.50 -3.64
CA CYS A 100 2.93 -2.44 -2.55
C CYS A 100 1.87 -1.39 -2.87
N SER A 101 0.61 -1.78 -2.99
CA SER A 101 -0.50 -0.88 -3.27
C SER A 101 -1.75 -1.25 -2.48
N VAL A 102 -2.63 -0.28 -2.30
CA VAL A 102 -3.89 -0.44 -1.57
C VAL A 102 -5.01 0.31 -2.26
N GLN A 103 -6.17 -0.34 -2.34
CA GLN A 103 -7.45 0.30 -2.62
C GLN A 103 -8.23 0.46 -1.32
N TYR A 104 -8.71 1.67 -1.04
CA TYR A 104 -9.35 2.02 0.23
C TYR A 104 -10.49 3.01 0.03
N GLN A 105 -11.41 3.03 0.99
CA GLN A 105 -12.54 3.96 0.98
C GLN A 105 -12.03 5.41 1.09
N SER A 106 -12.54 6.29 0.22
CA SER A 106 -12.23 7.71 0.32
C SER A 106 -12.74 8.26 1.67
N PRO A 107 -11.90 8.97 2.44
CA PRO A 107 -12.35 9.61 3.68
C PRO A 107 -13.33 10.76 3.42
N ASP A 108 -13.31 11.34 2.21
CA ASP A 108 -14.14 12.49 1.83
C ASP A 108 -15.50 12.07 1.23
N ASP A 109 -15.58 10.89 0.61
CA ASP A 109 -16.83 10.34 0.06
C ASP A 109 -16.88 8.81 0.26
N PRO A 110 -17.71 8.29 1.19
CA PRO A 110 -17.75 6.86 1.52
C PRO A 110 -18.26 5.98 0.37
N ARG A 111 -18.75 6.57 -0.73
CA ARG A 111 -19.18 5.84 -1.94
C ARG A 111 -18.05 5.64 -2.94
N LYS A 112 -16.86 6.20 -2.70
CA LYS A 112 -15.73 6.17 -3.63
C LYS A 112 -14.57 5.37 -3.08
N LEU A 113 -13.83 4.75 -3.99
CA LEU A 113 -12.54 4.13 -3.71
C LEU A 113 -11.40 5.01 -4.23
N LEU A 114 -10.31 5.00 -3.49
CA LEU A 114 -9.02 5.55 -3.88
C LEU A 114 -8.00 4.43 -3.96
N ASN A 115 -6.99 4.62 -4.79
CA ASN A 115 -5.82 3.76 -4.86
C ASN A 115 -4.56 4.58 -4.59
N THR A 116 -3.63 4.02 -3.82
CA THR A 116 -2.28 4.54 -3.70
C THR A 116 -1.26 3.42 -3.74
N ARG A 117 -0.03 3.73 -4.13
CA ARG A 117 1.09 2.80 -4.22
C ARG A 117 2.30 3.35 -3.48
N LEU A 118 3.00 2.48 -2.78
CA LEU A 118 4.30 2.77 -2.22
C LEU A 118 5.33 2.87 -3.36
N ASP A 119 5.94 4.03 -3.50
CA ASP A 119 7.15 4.19 -4.29
C ASP A 119 8.32 3.57 -3.50
N LEU A 120 8.88 2.49 -4.01
CA LEU A 120 9.90 1.69 -3.30
C LEU A 120 11.26 2.38 -3.22
N ASN A 121 11.51 3.38 -4.06
CA ASN A 121 12.79 4.11 -4.05
C ASN A 121 12.79 5.21 -2.99
N SER A 122 11.66 5.90 -2.84
CA SER A 122 11.49 7.00 -1.88
C SER A 122 10.90 6.54 -0.55
N GLY A 123 10.25 5.37 -0.50
CA GLY A 123 9.52 4.88 0.65
C GLY A 123 8.25 5.67 0.97
N GLN A 124 7.77 6.51 0.04
CA GLN A 124 6.56 7.33 0.20
C GLN A 124 5.41 6.76 -0.62
N PHE A 125 4.19 6.92 -0.12
CA PHE A 125 2.99 6.63 -0.90
C PHE A 125 2.74 7.76 -1.91
N SER A 126 2.39 7.37 -3.13
CA SER A 126 2.01 8.32 -4.17
C SER A 126 0.72 9.06 -3.80
N PRO A 127 0.45 10.24 -4.38
CA PRO A 127 -0.86 10.86 -4.28
C PRO A 127 -1.97 9.87 -4.68
N PRO A 128 -3.10 9.84 -3.97
CA PRO A 128 -4.17 8.89 -4.26
C PRO A 128 -4.88 9.23 -5.57
N SER A 129 -5.29 8.19 -6.30
CA SER A 129 -6.09 8.33 -7.52
C SER A 129 -7.47 7.67 -7.35
N PRO A 130 -8.53 8.20 -7.97
CA PRO A 130 -9.84 7.58 -7.91
C PRO A 130 -9.83 6.20 -8.60
N VAL A 131 -10.60 5.27 -8.06
CA VAL A 131 -10.85 3.96 -8.66
C VAL A 131 -12.26 3.96 -9.25
N GLU A 132 -12.37 3.58 -10.52
CA GLU A 132 -13.66 3.36 -11.17
C GLU A 132 -14.26 2.03 -10.71
N ILE A 133 -15.48 2.07 -10.21
CA ILE A 133 -16.23 0.87 -9.78
C ILE A 133 -17.16 0.47 -10.91
N THR A 134 -16.92 -0.71 -11.49
CA THR A 134 -17.80 -1.31 -12.50
C THR A 134 -18.56 -2.48 -11.88
N VAL A 135 -19.89 -2.44 -11.92
CA VAL A 135 -20.76 -3.53 -11.46
C VAL A 135 -21.14 -4.39 -12.67
N MET A 136 -20.67 -5.65 -12.68
CA MET A 136 -20.98 -6.60 -13.75
C MET A 136 -22.01 -7.64 -13.27
N GLY A 137 -23.01 -7.94 -14.10
CA GLY A 137 -23.91 -9.08 -13.89
C GLY A 137 -24.96 -8.93 -12.77
N GLY A 138 -25.37 -7.70 -12.42
CA GLY A 138 -26.38 -7.46 -11.38
C GLY A 138 -27.03 -6.07 -11.46
N ASN A 139 -27.82 -5.73 -10.46
CA ASN A 139 -28.44 -4.40 -10.33
C ASN A 139 -27.48 -3.42 -9.67
N ALA A 140 -26.95 -2.46 -10.44
CA ALA A 140 -26.04 -1.44 -9.91
C ALA A 140 -26.67 -0.58 -8.80
N ALA A 141 -28.00 -0.46 -8.74
CA ALA A 141 -28.68 0.27 -7.67
C ALA A 141 -28.64 -0.45 -6.31
N GLU A 142 -28.38 -1.75 -6.29
CA GLU A 142 -28.24 -2.56 -5.08
C GLU A 142 -26.80 -2.69 -4.61
N PHE A 143 -25.84 -2.19 -5.39
CA PHE A 143 -24.43 -2.23 -5.05
C PHE A 143 -24.14 -1.43 -3.77
N ARG A 144 -23.43 -2.05 -2.83
CA ARG A 144 -22.98 -1.42 -1.60
C ARG A 144 -21.48 -1.61 -1.47
N LEU A 145 -20.72 -0.51 -1.56
CA LEU A 145 -19.26 -0.56 -1.41
C LEU A 145 -18.84 -1.15 -0.06
N ASP A 146 -19.59 -0.87 1.02
CA ASP A 146 -19.27 -1.34 2.37
C ASP A 146 -19.22 -2.88 2.49
N ASP A 147 -19.90 -3.63 1.60
CA ASP A 147 -19.85 -5.09 1.57
C ASP A 147 -18.51 -5.64 1.02
N TYR A 148 -17.71 -4.77 0.39
CA TYR A 148 -16.40 -5.09 -0.21
C TYR A 148 -15.25 -4.48 0.57
N LEU A 149 -15.53 -3.87 1.72
CA LEU A 149 -14.55 -3.21 2.58
C LEU A 149 -14.35 -3.99 3.88
N ILE A 150 -13.11 -4.01 4.37
CA ILE A 150 -12.75 -4.54 5.68
C ILE A 150 -11.84 -3.54 6.39
N PRO A 151 -12.02 -3.28 7.70
CA PRO A 151 -11.03 -2.51 8.46
C PRO A 151 -9.70 -3.25 8.47
N LEU A 152 -8.61 -2.53 8.19
CA LEU A 152 -7.28 -3.14 8.13
C LEU A 152 -6.86 -3.81 9.44
N SER A 153 -7.36 -3.33 10.58
CA SER A 153 -7.18 -3.89 11.92
C SER A 153 -7.76 -5.31 12.10
N GLN A 154 -8.63 -5.75 11.19
CA GLN A 154 -9.19 -7.11 11.18
C GLN A 154 -8.40 -8.08 10.28
N VAL A 155 -7.26 -7.64 9.73
CA VAL A 155 -6.41 -8.44 8.84
C VAL A 155 -5.08 -8.74 9.52
N ASP A 156 -4.84 -10.01 9.85
CA ASP A 156 -3.58 -10.51 10.41
C ASP A 156 -2.74 -11.20 9.32
N ALA A 157 -2.11 -10.39 8.47
CA ALA A 157 -1.20 -10.90 7.46
C ALA A 157 0.10 -11.47 8.05
N ALA A 158 0.48 -11.09 9.28
CA ALA A 158 1.71 -11.54 9.91
C ALA A 158 1.65 -13.05 10.23
N ALA A 159 0.47 -13.52 10.63
CA ALA A 159 0.19 -14.93 10.89
C ALA A 159 0.43 -15.87 9.69
N LEU A 160 0.44 -15.34 8.45
CA LEU A 160 0.73 -16.11 7.24
C LEU A 160 2.10 -16.80 7.28
N SER A 161 3.05 -16.29 8.06
CA SER A 161 4.37 -16.91 8.25
C SER A 161 4.27 -18.39 8.69
N SER A 162 3.27 -18.70 9.53
CA SER A 162 3.00 -20.06 9.99
C SER A 162 2.48 -20.94 8.86
N VAL A 163 1.55 -20.42 8.06
CA VAL A 163 1.01 -21.11 6.88
C VAL A 163 2.13 -21.38 5.86
N MET A 164 2.93 -20.37 5.54
CA MET A 164 4.08 -20.49 4.63
C MET A 164 5.07 -21.56 5.10
N THR A 165 5.33 -21.65 6.40
CA THR A 165 6.22 -22.65 6.99
C THR A 165 5.64 -24.06 6.91
N ALA A 166 4.34 -24.21 7.21
CA ALA A 166 3.66 -25.50 7.16
C ALA A 166 3.63 -26.12 5.76
N GLN A 167 3.66 -25.30 4.70
CA GLN A 167 3.63 -25.79 3.32
C GLN A 167 4.99 -26.28 2.80
N LYS A 168 6.11 -25.94 3.45
CA LYS A 168 7.47 -26.21 2.94
C LYS A 168 7.68 -27.67 2.51
N GLY A 169 7.28 -28.62 3.35
CA GLY A 169 7.47 -30.04 3.06
C GLY A 169 6.71 -30.50 1.82
N ARG A 170 5.46 -30.04 1.64
CA ARG A 170 4.64 -30.36 0.46
C ARG A 170 5.24 -29.73 -0.80
N LEU A 171 5.57 -28.44 -0.74
CA LEU A 171 6.14 -27.71 -1.87
C LEU A 171 7.46 -28.31 -2.34
N SER A 172 8.35 -28.66 -1.40
CA SER A 172 9.65 -29.29 -1.70
C SER A 172 9.54 -30.70 -2.31
N SER A 173 8.36 -31.33 -2.29
CA SER A 173 8.15 -32.62 -2.98
C SER A 173 7.84 -32.47 -4.47
N VAL A 174 7.46 -31.26 -4.91
CA VAL A 174 7.02 -30.97 -6.29
C VAL A 174 7.98 -30.02 -6.99
N TYR A 175 8.45 -28.98 -6.28
CA TYR A 175 9.32 -27.94 -6.82
C TYR A 175 10.78 -28.23 -6.51
N GLY A 176 11.65 -28.03 -7.49
CA GLY A 176 13.10 -28.03 -7.29
C GLY A 176 13.56 -26.74 -6.62
N ASN A 177 13.00 -25.60 -7.05
CA ASN A 177 13.16 -24.28 -6.45
C ASN A 177 11.81 -23.56 -6.44
N TYR A 178 11.50 -22.82 -5.37
CA TYR A 178 10.28 -22.01 -5.28
C TYR A 178 10.48 -20.81 -4.35
N ALA A 179 9.70 -19.77 -4.58
CA ALA A 179 9.64 -18.58 -3.75
C ALA A 179 8.19 -18.09 -3.65
N TRP A 180 7.84 -17.55 -2.49
CA TRP A 180 6.61 -16.79 -2.33
C TRP A 180 6.76 -15.47 -3.08
N SER A 181 5.88 -15.25 -4.06
CA SER A 181 5.94 -14.13 -4.98
C SER A 181 4.94 -13.02 -4.64
N GLY A 182 3.98 -13.28 -3.74
CA GLY A 182 3.01 -12.25 -3.36
C GLY A 182 2.23 -12.55 -2.08
N VAL A 183 1.80 -11.47 -1.44
CA VAL A 183 0.86 -11.47 -0.31
C VAL A 183 -0.20 -10.42 -0.60
N ARG A 184 -1.46 -10.84 -0.70
CA ARG A 184 -2.55 -9.96 -1.14
C ARG A 184 -3.75 -10.08 -0.22
N LEU A 185 -4.52 -9.02 -0.09
CA LEU A 185 -5.88 -9.04 0.43
C LEU A 185 -6.82 -8.91 -0.77
N SER A 186 -7.72 -9.85 -0.95
CA SER A 186 -8.73 -9.80 -2.01
C SER A 186 -10.11 -9.54 -1.41
N ALA A 187 -10.86 -8.64 -2.03
CA ALA A 187 -12.26 -8.40 -1.73
C ALA A 187 -13.14 -9.62 -2.10
N PRO A 188 -14.37 -9.71 -1.54
CA PRO A 188 -15.40 -10.59 -2.04
C PRO A 188 -15.60 -10.42 -3.56
N GLY A 189 -15.93 -11.52 -4.24
CA GLY A 189 -16.15 -11.56 -5.67
C GLY A 189 -16.98 -12.79 -6.09
N PRO A 190 -17.08 -13.07 -7.40
CA PRO A 190 -17.98 -14.11 -7.92
C PRO A 190 -17.73 -15.52 -7.37
N PHE A 191 -16.50 -15.81 -6.94
CA PHE A 191 -16.08 -17.14 -6.48
C PHE A 191 -15.93 -17.23 -4.96
N ASN A 192 -16.04 -16.12 -4.23
CA ASN A 192 -15.87 -16.07 -2.78
C ASN A 192 -16.59 -14.85 -2.19
N ASN A 193 -17.45 -15.05 -1.20
CA ASN A 193 -18.25 -13.98 -0.59
C ASN A 193 -17.59 -13.33 0.64
N ARG A 194 -16.29 -13.54 0.88
CA ARG A 194 -15.54 -12.99 2.01
C ARG A 194 -14.21 -12.41 1.55
N HIS A 195 -13.65 -11.49 2.32
CA HIS A 195 -12.24 -11.14 2.16
C HIS A 195 -11.36 -12.35 2.46
N THR A 196 -10.29 -12.49 1.70
CA THR A 196 -9.25 -13.50 1.94
C THR A 196 -7.88 -12.90 1.75
N LEU A 197 -6.93 -13.34 2.57
CA LEU A 197 -5.52 -13.21 2.25
C LEU A 197 -5.17 -14.22 1.14
N ARG A 198 -4.24 -13.88 0.26
CA ARG A 198 -3.73 -14.76 -0.77
C ARG A 198 -2.21 -14.78 -0.72
N LEU A 199 -1.65 -15.97 -0.68
CA LEU A 199 -0.23 -16.24 -0.85
C LEU A 199 -0.01 -16.69 -2.29
N ASP A 200 0.80 -15.95 -3.04
CA ASP A 200 1.22 -16.33 -4.38
C ASP A 200 2.59 -17.00 -4.33
N LEU A 201 2.76 -18.05 -5.14
CA LEU A 201 3.97 -18.85 -5.25
C LEU A 201 4.40 -18.90 -6.71
N THR A 202 5.70 -18.81 -6.95
CA THR A 202 6.30 -19.16 -8.24
C THR A 202 7.45 -20.13 -7.99
N GLY A 203 7.55 -21.16 -8.81
CA GLY A 203 8.62 -22.14 -8.70
C GLY A 203 8.92 -22.84 -10.02
N ARG A 204 9.95 -23.69 -9.99
CA ARG A 204 10.31 -24.61 -11.08
C ARG A 204 10.07 -26.04 -10.64
N LEU A 205 9.32 -26.78 -11.44
CA LEU A 205 8.99 -28.17 -11.13
C LEU A 205 10.25 -29.05 -11.14
N ALA A 206 10.42 -29.89 -10.12
CA ALA A 206 11.58 -30.78 -10.02
C ALA A 206 11.64 -31.79 -11.17
N ALA A 207 10.50 -32.15 -11.75
CA ALA A 207 10.40 -33.17 -12.80
C ALA A 207 10.92 -32.72 -14.17
N ASN A 208 10.81 -31.42 -14.49
CA ASN A 208 11.06 -30.94 -15.86
C ASN A 208 11.53 -29.47 -15.95
N ASP A 209 11.81 -28.82 -14.81
CA ASP A 209 12.26 -27.43 -14.71
C ASP A 209 11.31 -26.39 -15.35
N ILE A 210 10.03 -26.74 -15.53
CA ILE A 210 9.02 -25.80 -16.04
C ILE A 210 8.64 -24.83 -14.92
N LYS A 211 8.59 -23.54 -15.27
CA LYS A 211 8.10 -22.48 -14.38
C LYS A 211 6.59 -22.64 -14.20
N GLU A 212 6.16 -22.72 -12.95
CA GLU A 212 4.78 -22.92 -12.56
C GLU A 212 4.40 -21.93 -11.45
N ASN A 213 3.14 -21.50 -11.46
CA ASN A 213 2.61 -20.58 -10.46
C ASN A 213 1.54 -21.28 -9.63
N GLY A 214 1.53 -20.98 -8.34
CA GLY A 214 0.53 -21.49 -7.42
C GLY A 214 0.00 -20.37 -6.54
N TYR A 215 -1.10 -20.64 -5.85
CA TYR A 215 -1.57 -19.77 -4.79
C TYR A 215 -2.35 -20.52 -3.72
N ALA A 216 -2.42 -19.95 -2.53
CA ALA A 216 -3.37 -20.35 -1.50
C ALA A 216 -4.19 -19.15 -1.06
N SER A 217 -5.50 -19.33 -0.96
CA SER A 217 -6.38 -18.40 -0.25
C SER A 217 -6.42 -18.77 1.22
N VAL A 218 -6.30 -17.78 2.08
CA VAL A 218 -6.25 -17.90 3.53
C VAL A 218 -7.29 -16.95 4.14
N SER A 219 -7.89 -17.33 5.26
CA SER A 219 -8.72 -16.44 6.06
C SER A 219 -7.98 -15.17 6.47
N THR A 220 -8.71 -14.09 6.77
CA THR A 220 -8.12 -12.78 7.13
C THR A 220 -7.36 -12.79 8.45
N ASP A 221 -7.55 -13.81 9.29
CA ASP A 221 -6.72 -14.06 10.49
C ASP A 221 -5.36 -14.70 10.16
N GLY A 222 -5.07 -14.94 8.88
CA GLY A 222 -3.81 -15.47 8.36
C GLY A 222 -3.53 -16.93 8.70
N LYS A 223 -4.52 -17.70 9.19
CA LYS A 223 -4.27 -19.03 9.78
C LYS A 223 -4.84 -20.19 8.98
N THR A 224 -6.01 -20.02 8.36
CA THR A 224 -6.74 -21.14 7.75
C THR A 224 -6.73 -21.04 6.23
N ILE A 225 -6.14 -22.03 5.56
CA ILE A 225 -6.24 -22.14 4.10
C ILE A 225 -7.70 -22.46 3.74
N THR A 226 -8.32 -21.64 2.90
CA THR A 226 -9.68 -21.81 2.39
C THR A 226 -9.73 -22.34 0.96
N ALA A 227 -8.65 -22.15 0.20
CA ALA A 227 -8.42 -22.79 -1.10
C ALA A 227 -6.92 -23.02 -1.31
N ASP A 228 -6.55 -24.21 -1.77
CA ASP A 228 -5.15 -24.62 -1.98
C ASP A 228 -4.94 -24.97 -3.45
N HIS A 229 -4.18 -24.13 -4.13
CA HIS A 229 -3.75 -24.29 -5.52
C HIS A 229 -2.24 -24.07 -5.62
N LEU A 230 -1.51 -24.50 -4.59
CA LEU A 230 -0.05 -24.31 -4.50
C LEU A 230 0.74 -25.31 -5.34
N MET A 231 0.10 -26.36 -5.84
CA MET A 231 0.70 -27.41 -6.66
C MET A 231 -0.16 -27.63 -7.92
N PRO A 232 0.46 -28.02 -9.05
CA PRO A 232 -0.24 -28.30 -10.32
C PRO A 232 -1.15 -29.53 -10.28
#